data_AF-A0A4R4QS14-F1
#
_entry.id   AF-A0A4R4QS14-F1
#
_cell.length_a   1.000
_cell.length_b   1.000
_cell.length_c   1.000
_cell.angle_alpha   90.00
_cell.angle_beta   90.00
_cell.angle_gamma   90.00
#
_symmetry.space_group_name_H-M   'P 1'
#
loop_
_entity.id
_entity.type
_entity.pdbx_description
1 polymer ?
#
loop_
_entity_poly.entity_id
_entity_poly.type
_entity_poly.pdbx_seq_one_letter_code
_entity_poly.pdbx_strand_id
1 'polypeptide(L)'
;MTTYPGGGRIDAAQDALQRHAVSSADGRCVSCGTLGPCREHERAMKVFKLSLRLPKRIPGATRPELIGARRVGGPTLLRAR
;
A
#
# COMPACT_ATOMS: atom_id res chain seq x y z
N MET A 1 16.18 1.22 29.84
CA MET A 1 15.59 0.88 28.54
C MET A 1 14.91 2.13 28.01
N THR A 2 15.56 2.85 27.09
CA THR A 2 15.09 4.14 26.58
C THR A 2 14.04 3.90 25.49
N THR A 3 12.76 3.93 25.87
CA THR A 3 11.65 3.95 24.91
C THR A 3 11.68 5.30 24.19
N TYR A 4 12.22 5.35 22.96
CA TYR A 4 12.13 6.54 22.10
C TYR A 4 10.65 6.74 21.72
N PRO A 5 9.96 7.80 22.18
CA PRO A 5 8.53 8.01 21.88
C PRO A 5 8.27 8.31 20.39
N GLY A 6 9.32 8.53 19.59
CA GLY A 6 9.25 8.70 18.15
C GLY A 6 9.17 7.40 17.34
N GLY A 7 9.57 6.25 17.90
CA GLY A 7 9.58 4.96 17.19
C GLY A 7 8.18 4.50 16.80
N GLY A 8 7.25 4.47 17.76
CA GLY A 8 5.91 3.93 17.54
C GLY A 8 5.09 4.65 16.45
N ARG A 9 5.31 5.96 16.24
CA ARG A 9 4.65 6.70 15.14
C ARG A 9 5.21 6.32 13.77
N ILE A 10 6.52 6.07 13.68
CA ILE A 10 7.17 5.63 12.44
C ILE A 10 6.79 4.18 12.14
N ASP A 11 6.75 3.32 13.15
CA ASP A 11 6.36 1.92 13.00
C ASP A 11 4.89 1.79 12.57
N ALA A 12 3.98 2.54 13.20
CA ALA A 12 2.58 2.58 12.79
C ALA A 12 2.41 3.13 11.36
N ALA A 13 3.20 4.14 10.97
CA ALA A 13 3.19 4.66 9.60
C ALA A 13 3.73 3.63 8.60
N GLN A 14 4.76 2.87 8.97
CA GLN A 14 5.31 1.80 8.15
C GLN A 14 4.27 0.70 7.90
N ASP A 15 3.58 0.26 8.95
CA ASP A 15 2.50 -0.73 8.86
C ASP A 15 1.36 -0.23 7.97
N ALA A 16 0.99 1.04 8.10
CA ALA A 16 -0.03 1.66 7.26
C ALA A 16 0.39 1.68 5.78
N LEU A 17 1.63 2.03 5.44
CA LEU A 17 2.12 1.96 4.06
C LEU A 17 2.08 0.55 3.49
N GLN A 18 2.39 -0.45 4.31
CA GLN A 18 2.37 -1.85 3.88
C GLN A 18 0.93 -2.34 3.64
N ARG A 19 0.01 -2.04 4.57
CA ARG A 19 -1.42 -2.40 4.42
C ARG A 19 -2.10 -1.67 3.28
N HIS A 20 -1.72 -0.41 3.04
CA HIS A 20 -2.31 0.43 2.01
C HIS A 20 -1.44 0.55 0.75
N ALA A 21 -0.55 -0.41 0.51
CA ALA A 21 0.28 -0.46 -0.68
C ALA A 21 -0.57 -0.34 -1.95
N VAL A 22 -0.04 0.35 -2.96
CA VAL A 22 -0.68 0.47 -4.26
C VAL A 22 -0.26 -0.72 -5.12
N SER A 23 -1.25 -1.48 -5.57
CA SER A 23 -1.08 -2.60 -6.49
C SER A 23 -0.45 -2.12 -7.80
N SER A 24 0.63 -2.76 -8.21
CA SER A 24 1.29 -2.48 -9.49
C SER A 24 0.48 -2.96 -10.69
N ALA A 25 -0.49 -3.85 -10.50
CA ALA A 25 -1.28 -4.42 -11.59
C ALA A 25 -2.40 -3.50 -12.09
N ASP A 26 -3.04 -2.75 -11.18
CA ASP A 26 -4.23 -1.95 -11.48
C ASP A 26 -4.20 -0.55 -10.85
N GLY A 27 -3.11 -0.19 -10.18
CA GLY A 27 -2.93 1.13 -9.55
C GLY A 27 -3.86 1.38 -8.36
N ARG A 28 -4.52 0.35 -7.82
CA ARG A 28 -5.46 0.48 -6.70
C ARG A 28 -4.80 0.14 -5.37
N CYS A 29 -5.26 0.76 -4.30
CA CYS A 29 -4.87 0.37 -2.95
C CYS A 29 -5.32 -1.08 -2.67
N VAL A 30 -4.42 -1.92 -2.20
CA VAL A 30 -4.70 -3.35 -1.93
C VAL A 30 -5.72 -3.55 -0.80
N SER A 31 -5.83 -2.59 0.13
CA SER A 31 -6.79 -2.65 1.24
C SER A 31 -8.10 -1.94 0.93
N CYS A 32 -8.06 -0.75 0.31
CA CYS A 32 -9.26 0.07 0.09
C CYS A 32 -9.95 -0.18 -1.26
N GLY A 33 -9.24 -0.73 -2.25
CA GLY A 33 -9.74 -0.92 -3.61
C GLY A 33 -9.94 0.38 -4.42
N THR A 34 -9.64 1.55 -3.86
CA THR A 34 -9.69 2.84 -4.56
C THR A 34 -8.43 3.03 -5.41
N LEU A 35 -8.50 3.85 -6.47
CA LEU A 35 -7.30 4.27 -7.19
C LEU A 35 -6.34 4.97 -6.22
N GLY A 36 -5.09 4.51 -6.22
CA GLY A 36 -4.07 4.91 -5.26
C GLY A 36 -3.30 6.16 -5.67
N PRO A 37 -2.63 6.84 -4.72
CA PRO A 37 -2.58 6.52 -3.29
C PRO A 37 -3.89 6.85 -2.54
N CYS A 38 -4.29 6.02 -1.58
CA CYS A 38 -5.46 6.28 -0.75
C CYS A 38 -5.12 7.22 0.43
N ARG A 39 -6.14 7.79 1.09
CA ARG A 39 -5.96 8.74 2.19
C ARG A 39 -5.06 8.23 3.33
N GLU A 40 -5.16 6.96 3.69
CA GLU A 40 -4.33 6.37 4.75
C GLU A 40 -2.87 6.19 4.31
N HIS A 41 -2.64 5.83 3.06
CA HIS A 41 -1.29 5.81 2.48
C HIS A 41 -0.67 7.21 2.49
N GLU A 42 -1.42 8.24 2.09
CA GLU A 42 -0.93 9.64 2.11
C GLU A 42 -0.63 10.13 3.53
N ARG A 43 -1.49 9.83 4.50
CA ARG A 43 -1.27 10.15 5.92
C ARG A 43 0.00 9.51 6.45
N ALA A 44 0.23 8.24 6.15
CA ALA A 44 1.44 7.53 6.54
C ALA A 44 2.69 8.14 5.88
N MET A 45 2.64 8.43 4.57
CA MET A 45 3.73 9.13 3.86
C MET A 45 4.04 10.49 4.49
N LYS A 46 3.03 11.22 4.96
CA LYS A 46 3.22 12.52 5.62
C LYS A 46 4.04 12.41 6.91
N VAL A 47 3.88 11.33 7.69
CA VAL A 47 4.69 11.08 8.89
C VAL A 47 6.17 10.96 8.52
N PHE A 48 6.48 10.17 7.49
CA PHE A 48 7.85 10.02 6.99
C PHE A 48 8.43 11.35 6.49
N LYS A 49 7.66 12.12 5.71
CA LYS A 49 8.06 13.46 5.23
C LYS A 49 8.39 14.41 6.38
N LEU A 50 7.55 14.49 7.40
CA LEU A 50 7.75 15.36 8.56
C LEU A 50 8.91 14.91 9.46
N SER A 51 9.17 13.60 9.51
CA SER A 51 10.27 13.04 10.29
C SER A 51 11.62 13.03 9.57
N LEU A 52 11.66 13.47 8.29
CA LEU A 52 12.85 13.41 7.43
C LEU A 52 13.45 12.00 7.33
N ARG A 53 12.58 10.98 7.30
CA ARG A 53 12.97 9.57 7.17
C ARG A 53 12.34 8.96 5.93
N LEU A 54 13.01 7.97 5.36
CA LEU A 54 12.45 7.17 4.28
C LEU A 54 11.74 5.95 4.84
N PRO A 55 10.58 5.57 4.29
CA PRO A 55 9.93 4.32 4.64
C PRO A 55 10.76 3.13 4.17
N LYS A 56 10.69 2.04 4.92
CA LYS A 56 11.29 0.77 4.52
C LYS A 56 10.47 0.16 3.38
N ARG A 57 11.14 -0.39 2.38
CA ARG A 57 10.48 -1.16 1.32
C ARG A 57 10.34 -2.61 1.75
N ILE A 58 9.16 -3.18 1.51
CA ILE A 58 8.89 -4.61 1.75
C ILE A 58 8.61 -5.25 0.39
N PRO A 59 9.42 -6.22 -0.04
CA PRO A 59 9.20 -6.94 -1.30
C PRO A 59 7.80 -7.55 -1.35
N GLY A 60 7.18 -7.54 -2.54
CA GLY A 60 5.85 -8.10 -2.75
C GLY A 60 4.68 -7.25 -2.26
N ALA A 61 4.90 -6.15 -1.51
CA ALA A 61 3.81 -5.34 -0.97
C ALA A 61 2.88 -4.76 -2.06
N THR A 62 3.42 -4.41 -3.23
CA THR A 62 2.66 -3.89 -4.39
C THR A 62 2.15 -5.00 -5.31
N ARG A 63 2.35 -6.27 -4.94
CA ARG A 63 1.96 -7.47 -5.72
C ARG A 63 2.37 -7.41 -7.19
N PRO A 64 3.66 -7.15 -7.50
CA PRO A 64 4.14 -7.04 -8.88
C PRO A 64 3.91 -8.31 -9.71
N GLU A 65 3.82 -9.47 -9.07
CA GLU A 65 3.49 -10.76 -9.70
C GLU A 65 2.10 -10.78 -10.36
N LEU A 66 1.23 -9.82 -10.06
CA LEU A 66 -0.08 -9.67 -10.68
C LEU A 66 -0.08 -8.82 -11.96
N ILE A 67 1.05 -8.20 -12.33
CA ILE A 67 1.14 -7.42 -13.58
C ILE A 67 0.88 -8.34 -14.77
N GLY A 68 -0.14 -8.02 -15.57
CA GLY A 68 -0.54 -8.85 -16.72
C GLY A 68 -1.26 -10.17 -16.34
N ALA A 69 -1.44 -10.45 -15.05
CA ALA A 69 -2.16 -11.64 -14.61
C ALA A 69 -3.67 -11.51 -14.92
N ARG A 70 -4.27 -12.59 -15.44
CA ARG A 70 -5.71 -12.69 -15.67
C ARG A 70 -6.34 -13.48 -14.53
N ARG A 71 -7.45 -12.98 -13.97
CA ARG A 71 -8.25 -13.77 -13.01
C ARG A 71 -8.81 -15.01 -13.71
N VAL A 72 -8.51 -16.19 -13.17
CA VAL A 72 -9.10 -17.46 -13.60
C VAL A 72 -10.17 -17.80 -12.55
N GLY A 73 -11.46 -17.78 -12.94
CA GLY A 73 -12.58 -18.18 -12.05
C GLY A 73 -13.39 -17.06 -11.38
N GLY A 74 -13.16 -15.78 -11.71
CA GLY A 74 -14.13 -14.73 -11.34
C GLY A 74 -15.40 -14.83 -12.20
N PRO A 75 -16.58 -14.33 -11.75
CA PRO A 75 -17.76 -14.31 -12.59
C PRO A 75 -17.39 -13.61 -13.90
N THR A 76 -17.56 -14.33 -14.99
CA THR A 76 -17.38 -13.83 -16.34
C THR A 76 -18.37 -12.67 -16.50
N LEU A 77 -17.97 -11.44 -16.17
CA LEU A 77 -18.70 -10.28 -16.64
C LEU A 77 -18.55 -10.31 -18.15
N LEU A 78 -19.60 -10.82 -18.78
CA LEU A 78 -19.82 -10.79 -20.21
C LEU A 78 -19.36 -9.43 -20.72
N ARG A 79 -18.32 -9.44 -21.57
CA ARG A 79 -18.10 -8.33 -22.49
C ARG A 79 -19.38 -8.19 -23.31
N ALA A 80 -20.24 -7.26 -22.93
CA ALA A 80 -21.24 -6.75 -23.84
C ALA A 80 -20.49 -6.10 -25.02
N ARG A 81 -20.96 -6.45 -26.21
CA ARG A 81 -20.42 -6.10 -27.53
C ARG A 81 -20.23 -4.60 -27.72
#